data_AF-A0A1A8KVQ7-F1
#
_entry.id   AF-A0A1A8KVQ7-F1
#
_cell.length_a   1.000
_cell.length_b   1.000
_cell.length_c   1.000
_cell.angle_alpha   90.00
_cell.angle_beta   90.00
_cell.angle_gamma   90.00
#
_symmetry.space_group_name_H-M   'P 1'
#
loop_
_entity.id
_entity.type
_entity.pdbx_description
1 polymer ?
#
loop_
_entity_poly.entity_id
_entity_poly.type
_entity_poly.pdbx_seq_one_letter_code
_entity_poly.pdbx_strand_id
1 'polypeptide(L)'
;PDSLFCYPLCADVLFVLQGGSSRVFAHKIYLATSCSKFYDLFTLDIGGLHTELSGEEKNGKENTKNGEEDEQSRRGAKEQAGRTKSLDIDKDGVDGGVRGLNRPQLLHQGSLRTSQSDNALPSRAQYSMGALGTGRALSGWGRGFLSVCLEHIDDPMTGRPRLMTVVAMDALIQEEPFKAVLQYLYTGSLDESRNDLMQVATIAELLEVFDLRMMVANVLNRESFMNQEITKAFHVRRANRIKECLNKGTFADVVFRLDDGCLPAHKPLLISSCDWMT
;
A
#
# COMPACT_ATOMS: atom_id res chain seq x y z
N PRO A 1 13.36 -3.14 -18.41
CA PRO A 1 12.15 -2.69 -17.68
C PRO A 1 11.27 -1.75 -18.51
N ASP A 2 11.87 -0.73 -19.12
CA ASP A 2 11.24 0.26 -20.00
C ASP A 2 10.39 -0.37 -21.12
N SER A 3 10.88 -1.44 -21.73
CA SER A 3 10.14 -2.22 -22.73
C SER A 3 8.79 -2.71 -22.22
N LEU A 4 8.69 -3.16 -20.95
CA LEU A 4 7.44 -3.59 -20.32
C LEU A 4 6.57 -2.44 -19.79
N PHE A 5 7.08 -1.21 -19.77
CA PHE A 5 6.24 -0.02 -19.56
C PHE A 5 5.57 0.41 -20.87
N CYS A 6 6.32 0.40 -21.98
CA CYS A 6 5.78 0.72 -23.30
C CYS A 6 4.88 -0.39 -23.87
N TYR A 7 5.19 -1.65 -23.60
CA TYR A 7 4.43 -2.83 -24.04
C TYR A 7 3.96 -3.64 -22.83
N PRO A 8 2.68 -3.53 -22.42
CA PRO A 8 2.15 -4.10 -21.17
C PRO A 8 1.92 -5.63 -21.23
N LEU A 9 2.91 -6.39 -21.69
CA LEU A 9 2.90 -7.85 -21.75
C LEU A 9 2.70 -8.45 -20.35
N CYS A 10 1.64 -9.23 -20.18
CA CYS A 10 1.21 -9.77 -18.88
C CYS A 10 0.90 -8.73 -17.78
N ALA A 11 0.37 -7.56 -18.16
CA ALA A 11 -0.20 -6.63 -17.19
C ALA A 11 -1.27 -7.29 -16.29
N ASP A 12 -1.25 -6.94 -15.01
CA ASP A 12 -2.12 -7.45 -13.95
C ASP A 12 -2.80 -6.35 -13.12
N VAL A 13 -2.52 -5.07 -13.45
CA VAL A 13 -3.22 -3.89 -12.97
C VAL A 13 -3.58 -2.94 -14.11
N LEU A 14 -4.79 -2.38 -14.05
CA LEU A 14 -5.32 -1.35 -14.94
C LEU A 14 -5.67 -0.11 -14.11
N PHE A 15 -5.09 1.03 -14.44
CA PHE A 15 -5.52 2.34 -13.96
C PHE A 15 -6.56 2.93 -14.91
N VAL A 16 -7.67 3.41 -14.35
CA VAL A 16 -8.75 4.08 -15.08
C VAL A 16 -8.73 5.55 -14.68
N LEU A 17 -8.43 6.42 -15.63
CA LEU A 17 -8.27 7.86 -15.46
C LEU A 17 -9.43 8.63 -16.10
N GLN A 18 -9.58 9.91 -15.73
CA GLN A 18 -10.48 10.87 -16.40
C GLN A 18 -11.90 10.34 -16.62
N GLY A 19 -12.49 9.74 -15.58
CA GLY A 19 -13.86 9.23 -15.59
C GLY A 19 -14.11 7.99 -16.47
N GLY A 20 -13.07 7.28 -16.90
CA GLY A 20 -13.16 6.14 -17.82
C GLY A 20 -12.55 6.39 -19.19
N SER A 21 -12.25 7.65 -19.52
CA SER A 21 -11.77 8.08 -20.85
C SER A 21 -10.36 7.57 -21.19
N SER A 22 -9.54 7.28 -20.16
CA SER A 22 -8.14 6.88 -20.32
C SER A 22 -7.82 5.64 -19.48
N ARG A 23 -6.96 4.77 -20.03
CA ARG A 23 -6.65 3.43 -19.51
C ARG A 23 -5.15 3.18 -19.58
N VAL A 24 -4.50 3.03 -18.43
CA VAL A 24 -3.06 2.79 -18.34
C VAL A 24 -2.81 1.43 -17.66
N PHE A 25 -2.29 0.47 -18.41
CA PHE A 25 -1.94 -0.86 -17.91
C PHE A 25 -0.56 -0.87 -17.28
N ALA A 26 -0.37 -1.66 -16.22
CA ALA A 26 0.93 -1.82 -15.56
C ALA A 26 1.07 -3.18 -14.84
N HIS A 27 2.17 -3.34 -14.11
CA HIS A 27 2.56 -4.57 -13.40
C HIS A 27 2.72 -4.32 -11.89
N LYS A 28 1.94 -5.02 -11.06
CA LYS A 28 1.97 -4.90 -9.59
C LYS A 28 3.37 -5.07 -9.04
N ILE A 29 4.11 -6.07 -9.51
CA ILE A 29 5.45 -6.40 -9.03
C ILE A 29 6.44 -5.23 -9.15
N TYR A 30 6.37 -4.42 -10.21
CA TYR A 30 7.27 -3.27 -10.37
C TYR A 30 6.83 -2.05 -9.56
N LEU A 31 5.53 -1.79 -9.45
CA LEU A 31 5.02 -0.66 -8.68
C LEU A 31 5.17 -0.91 -7.16
N ALA A 32 4.81 -2.10 -6.68
CA ALA A 32 4.88 -2.49 -5.27
C ALA A 32 6.31 -2.63 -4.73
N THR A 33 7.27 -3.07 -5.56
CA THR A 33 8.68 -3.12 -5.14
C THR A 33 9.37 -1.76 -5.15
N SER A 34 8.74 -0.75 -5.75
CA SER A 34 9.27 0.62 -5.90
C SER A 34 8.57 1.65 -5.01
N CYS A 35 7.31 1.42 -4.64
CA CYS A 35 6.49 2.32 -3.83
C CYS A 35 5.67 1.52 -2.81
N SER A 36 5.77 1.87 -1.52
CA SER A 36 5.01 1.19 -0.47
C SER A 36 3.51 1.40 -0.60
N LYS A 37 3.04 2.59 -0.99
CA LYS A 37 1.61 2.85 -1.19
C LYS A 37 1.00 1.90 -2.23
N PHE A 38 1.70 1.62 -3.34
CA PHE A 38 1.27 0.60 -4.30
C PHE A 38 1.36 -0.84 -3.77
N TYR A 39 2.36 -1.17 -2.95
CA TYR A 39 2.41 -2.46 -2.25
C TYR A 39 1.18 -2.65 -1.35
N ASP A 40 0.88 -1.66 -0.52
CA ASP A 40 -0.23 -1.67 0.42
C ASP A 40 -1.57 -1.78 -0.33
N LEU A 41 -1.75 -1.01 -1.42
CA LEU A 41 -2.93 -1.08 -2.30
C LEU A 41 -3.20 -2.48 -2.84
N PHE A 42 -2.17 -3.16 -3.34
CA PHE A 42 -2.29 -4.48 -3.98
C PHE A 42 -2.27 -5.65 -2.98
N THR A 43 -2.02 -5.38 -1.69
CA THR A 43 -2.15 -6.33 -0.58
C THR A 43 -3.38 -6.07 0.28
N LEU A 44 -4.21 -5.06 -0.04
CA LEU A 44 -5.54 -4.92 0.54
C LEU A 44 -6.37 -6.19 0.27
N ASP A 45 -7.11 -6.64 1.27
CA ASP A 45 -8.15 -7.64 1.04
C ASP A 45 -9.30 -6.99 0.23
N ILE A 46 -9.30 -7.31 -1.06
CA ILE A 46 -10.30 -6.90 -2.06
C ILE A 46 -11.36 -8.02 -2.23
N GLY A 47 -11.17 -9.18 -1.61
CA GLY A 47 -12.03 -10.35 -1.80
C GLY A 47 -11.73 -11.50 -0.85
N GLY A 48 -12.18 -11.38 0.39
CA GLY A 48 -12.07 -12.38 1.46
C GLY A 48 -12.91 -13.65 1.26
N LEU A 49 -13.02 -14.14 0.02
CA LEU A 49 -13.75 -15.36 -0.36
C LEU A 49 -12.95 -16.29 -1.29
N HIS A 50 -11.63 -16.14 -1.37
CA HIS A 50 -10.79 -17.14 -2.06
C HIS A 50 -10.70 -18.49 -1.31
N THR A 51 -11.23 -18.55 -0.08
CA THR A 51 -11.18 -19.70 0.84
C THR A 51 -12.33 -20.71 0.65
N GLU A 52 -13.44 -20.34 0.00
CA GLU A 52 -14.63 -21.22 -0.12
C GLU A 52 -14.63 -22.14 -1.36
N LEU A 53 -13.53 -22.16 -2.14
CA LEU A 53 -13.36 -23.08 -3.27
C LEU A 53 -12.70 -24.42 -2.88
N SER A 54 -12.28 -24.61 -1.64
CA SER A 54 -12.01 -25.94 -1.07
C SER A 54 -13.33 -26.52 -0.54
N GLY A 55 -14.02 -27.29 -1.40
CA GLY A 55 -15.35 -27.83 -1.12
C GLY A 55 -15.43 -28.79 0.08
N GLU A 56 -16.65 -28.98 0.57
CA GLU A 56 -16.93 -29.81 1.75
C GLU A 56 -16.60 -31.30 1.54
N GLU A 57 -15.77 -31.89 2.41
CA GLU A 57 -15.93 -33.29 2.80
C GLU A 57 -16.55 -33.39 4.19
N LYS A 58 -17.89 -33.54 4.22
CA LYS A 58 -18.60 -33.93 5.44
C LYS A 58 -18.35 -35.40 5.72
N ASN A 59 -17.67 -35.72 6.82
CA ASN A 59 -17.77 -37.04 7.42
C ASN A 59 -17.72 -36.96 8.95
N GLY A 60 -18.85 -37.27 9.60
CA GLY A 60 -18.98 -37.22 11.05
C GLY A 60 -19.09 -38.63 11.64
N LYS A 61 -18.57 -38.80 12.86
CA LYS A 61 -18.96 -39.89 13.77
C LYS A 61 -18.71 -39.50 15.21
N GLU A 62 -19.59 -39.95 16.09
CA GLU A 62 -19.64 -39.56 17.49
C GLU A 62 -18.81 -40.45 18.42
N ASN A 63 -18.49 -39.89 19.60
CA ASN A 63 -18.49 -40.54 20.92
C ASN A 63 -17.97 -41.98 21.08
N THR A 64 -16.91 -42.11 21.88
CA THR A 64 -16.84 -43.12 22.97
C THR A 64 -16.30 -42.44 24.23
N LYS A 65 -16.90 -42.74 25.40
CA LYS A 65 -16.46 -42.30 26.74
C LYS A 65 -15.78 -43.45 27.51
N ASN A 66 -15.28 -43.11 28.71
CA ASN A 66 -14.59 -43.90 29.75
C ASN A 66 -13.09 -43.57 29.77
N GLY A 67 -12.44 -43.26 30.90
CA GLY A 67 -12.92 -42.99 32.26
C GLY A 67 -11.81 -43.20 33.28
N GLU A 68 -11.62 -42.23 34.20
CA GLU A 68 -11.18 -42.33 35.62
C GLU A 68 -9.93 -43.21 35.98
N GLU A 69 -8.97 -42.87 36.85
CA GLU A 69 -8.66 -41.79 37.82
C GLU A 69 -7.17 -42.02 38.28
N ASP A 70 -6.37 -41.18 38.94
CA ASP A 70 -6.33 -39.76 39.37
C ASP A 70 -4.84 -39.38 39.70
N GLU A 71 -4.56 -38.13 40.12
CA GLU A 71 -3.29 -37.61 40.70
C GLU A 71 -2.07 -37.43 39.74
N GLN A 72 -1.29 -36.34 39.76
CA GLN A 72 -0.94 -35.49 40.92
C GLN A 72 -0.45 -34.06 40.54
N SER A 73 -1.08 -33.05 41.15
CA SER A 73 -0.53 -31.76 41.64
C SER A 73 0.59 -30.99 40.88
N ARG A 74 0.29 -29.76 40.43
CA ARG A 74 0.69 -28.51 41.15
C ARG A 74 0.01 -27.22 40.65
N ARG A 75 0.01 -26.20 41.52
CA ARG A 75 -0.68 -24.88 41.40
C ARG A 75 0.14 -23.86 40.57
N GLY A 76 -0.39 -22.73 40.10
CA GLY A 76 -1.68 -22.10 40.39
C GLY A 76 -2.09 -21.02 39.37
N ALA A 77 -3.13 -20.23 39.69
CA ALA A 77 -3.94 -19.49 38.71
C ALA A 77 -3.61 -17.97 38.58
N LYS A 78 -4.29 -17.37 37.57
CA LYS A 78 -4.40 -15.92 37.28
C LYS A 78 -4.61 -15.04 38.52
N GLU A 79 -4.17 -13.78 38.45
CA GLU A 79 -5.13 -12.66 38.52
C GLU A 79 -4.60 -11.38 37.85
N GLN A 80 -5.48 -10.38 37.65
CA GLN A 80 -5.23 -9.16 36.88
C GLN A 80 -6.07 -7.98 37.41
N ALA A 81 -5.49 -7.11 38.24
CA ALA A 81 -6.06 -5.81 38.64
C ALA A 81 -5.01 -4.90 39.32
N GLY A 82 -5.29 -3.59 39.43
CA GLY A 82 -4.61 -2.71 40.40
C GLY A 82 -3.95 -1.43 39.87
N ARG A 83 -4.75 -0.37 39.59
CA ARG A 83 -4.26 1.02 39.55
C ARG A 83 -4.48 1.67 40.92
N THR A 84 -3.44 2.23 41.56
CA THR A 84 -3.57 3.43 42.41
C THR A 84 -2.22 4.10 42.70
N LYS A 85 -2.23 5.45 42.63
CA LYS A 85 -1.57 6.45 43.51
C LYS A 85 -0.13 6.12 44.00
N SER A 86 0.90 6.88 43.59
CA SER A 86 1.18 8.27 44.00
C SER A 86 1.43 8.39 45.51
N LEU A 87 2.66 8.75 45.88
CA LEU A 87 3.11 9.05 47.23
C LEU A 87 4.00 10.29 47.20
N ASP A 88 3.59 11.34 47.89
CA ASP A 88 4.38 12.53 48.16
C ASP A 88 5.22 12.31 49.43
N ILE A 89 6.47 12.81 49.44
CA ILE A 89 7.34 12.83 50.63
C ILE A 89 8.08 14.17 50.67
N ASP A 90 7.63 15.07 51.54
CA ASP A 90 8.38 16.28 51.92
C ASP A 90 9.46 15.95 52.95
N LYS A 91 10.62 16.61 52.87
CA LYS A 91 11.46 16.91 54.05
C LYS A 91 12.43 18.09 53.82
N ASP A 92 12.39 19.08 54.71
CA ASP A 92 13.23 20.29 54.67
C ASP A 92 14.74 20.05 54.89
N GLY A 93 15.58 20.98 54.41
CA GLY A 93 17.04 20.79 54.37
C GLY A 93 17.99 22.00 54.22
N VAL A 94 17.57 23.24 54.50
CA VAL A 94 18.43 24.43 54.78
C VAL A 94 19.22 25.13 53.62
N ASP A 95 18.83 26.40 53.39
CA ASP A 95 19.57 27.58 52.86
C ASP A 95 20.09 27.63 51.40
N GLY A 96 20.14 28.85 50.81
CA GLY A 96 20.61 29.10 49.42
C GLY A 96 20.32 30.46 48.76
N GLY A 97 19.30 31.21 49.21
CA GLY A 97 19.14 32.66 48.97
C GLY A 97 18.57 33.22 47.62
N VAL A 98 18.16 34.50 47.69
CA VAL A 98 17.97 35.51 46.61
C VAL A 98 16.72 35.47 45.69
N ARG A 99 15.72 36.33 46.01
CA ARG A 99 14.73 37.07 45.14
C ARG A 99 13.87 36.28 44.11
N GLY A 100 12.56 36.55 43.95
CA GLY A 100 11.63 37.45 44.65
C GLY A 100 10.33 37.74 43.87
N LEU A 101 9.29 38.19 44.60
CA LEU A 101 7.98 38.73 44.13
C LEU A 101 6.98 37.82 43.37
N ASN A 102 6.10 37.18 44.16
CA ASN A 102 4.64 37.35 44.15
C ASN A 102 3.83 37.31 42.83
N ARG A 103 2.92 36.32 42.74
CA ARG A 103 1.66 36.37 41.98
C ARG A 103 0.49 35.91 42.88
N PRO A 104 -0.67 36.60 42.86
CA PRO A 104 -1.94 36.00 43.28
C PRO A 104 -2.85 35.58 42.10
N GLN A 105 -3.66 34.58 42.41
CA GLN A 105 -4.75 33.95 41.65
C GLN A 105 -5.85 34.98 41.22
N LEU A 106 -6.75 34.72 40.25
CA LEU A 106 -7.89 33.79 40.35
C LEU A 106 -8.63 33.57 39.00
N LEU A 107 -9.34 32.44 38.91
CA LEU A 107 -10.59 32.16 38.16
C LEU A 107 -10.78 32.64 36.70
N HIS A 108 -10.79 31.69 35.75
CA HIS A 108 -12.09 31.23 35.19
C HIS A 108 -12.03 29.82 34.58
N GLN A 109 -13.20 29.20 34.40
CA GLN A 109 -13.36 27.89 33.76
C GLN A 109 -13.59 28.02 32.24
N GLY A 110 -13.17 27.01 31.47
CA GLY A 110 -13.41 26.95 30.02
C GLY A 110 -13.13 25.57 29.44
N SER A 111 -14.14 24.70 29.39
CA SER A 111 -14.02 23.36 28.81
C SER A 111 -14.15 23.41 27.29
N LEU A 112 -13.03 23.27 26.58
CA LEU A 112 -13.00 23.22 25.12
C LEU A 112 -13.25 21.79 24.62
N ARG A 113 -14.45 21.52 24.12
CA ARG A 113 -14.76 20.30 23.36
C ARG A 113 -14.32 20.52 21.91
N THR A 114 -13.71 19.51 21.28
CA THR A 114 -13.38 19.55 19.85
C THR A 114 -14.66 19.56 19.02
N SER A 115 -14.76 20.51 18.08
CA SER A 115 -15.90 20.61 17.18
C SER A 115 -15.84 19.51 16.12
N GLN A 116 -16.94 18.76 15.95
CA GLN A 116 -17.14 17.92 14.77
C GLN A 116 -17.95 18.70 13.75
N SER A 117 -17.40 18.88 12.54
CA SER A 117 -18.05 19.59 11.44
C SER A 117 -18.70 18.59 10.48
N ASP A 118 -19.93 18.18 10.78
CA ASP A 118 -20.79 17.49 9.81
C ASP A 118 -21.19 18.46 8.69
N ASN A 119 -20.96 18.05 7.44
CA ASN A 119 -21.60 18.63 6.25
C ASN A 119 -21.59 17.62 5.10
N ALA A 120 -22.62 16.78 5.04
CA ALA A 120 -22.79 15.80 3.98
C ALA A 120 -23.44 16.44 2.73
N LEU A 121 -22.77 16.34 1.57
CA LEU A 121 -23.34 16.66 0.26
C LEU A 121 -23.25 15.43 -0.65
N PRO A 122 -24.34 14.66 -0.84
CA PRO A 122 -24.34 13.49 -1.70
C PRO A 122 -24.43 13.90 -3.18
N SER A 123 -23.27 14.11 -3.83
CA SER A 123 -23.21 14.32 -5.27
C SER A 123 -23.55 13.02 -6.02
N ARG A 124 -24.82 12.89 -6.42
CA ARG A 124 -25.40 11.70 -7.06
C ARG A 124 -24.96 11.56 -8.53
N ALA A 125 -23.70 11.19 -8.74
CA ALA A 125 -23.23 10.71 -10.04
C ALA A 125 -23.59 9.23 -10.22
N GLN A 126 -24.82 8.95 -10.64
CA GLN A 126 -25.25 7.58 -10.97
C GLN A 126 -24.73 7.15 -12.35
N TYR A 127 -23.54 6.54 -12.35
CA TYR A 127 -23.11 5.69 -13.45
C TYR A 127 -23.69 4.28 -13.25
N SER A 128 -24.15 3.64 -14.32
CA SER A 128 -24.69 2.28 -14.26
C SER A 128 -23.57 1.27 -13.97
N MET A 129 -23.44 0.88 -12.71
CA MET A 129 -22.50 -0.16 -12.27
C MET A 129 -23.00 -1.54 -12.72
N GLY A 130 -22.77 -1.85 -13.99
CA GLY A 130 -22.93 -3.18 -14.54
C GLY A 130 -21.79 -4.11 -14.11
N ALA A 131 -22.11 -5.39 -13.95
CA ALA A 131 -21.25 -6.47 -13.46
C ALA A 131 -20.90 -6.45 -11.95
N LEU A 132 -20.86 -7.66 -11.40
CA LEU A 132 -20.67 -7.99 -9.99
C LEU A 132 -19.15 -8.02 -9.65
N GLY A 133 -18.56 -6.84 -9.44
CA GLY A 133 -17.15 -6.71 -9.07
C GLY A 133 -16.92 -6.71 -7.56
N THR A 134 -15.99 -7.54 -7.06
CA THR A 134 -15.47 -7.44 -5.69
C THR A 134 -14.60 -6.18 -5.60
N GLY A 135 -15.18 -5.10 -5.06
CA GLY A 135 -14.60 -3.76 -5.12
C GLY A 135 -14.70 -3.00 -3.79
N ARG A 136 -13.64 -2.25 -3.49
CA ARG A 136 -13.48 -1.47 -2.27
C ARG A 136 -13.31 0.01 -2.62
N ALA A 137 -14.19 0.86 -2.08
CA ALA A 137 -14.00 2.31 -2.11
C ALA A 137 -12.79 2.70 -1.23
N LEU A 138 -11.98 3.65 -1.69
CA LEU A 138 -10.74 4.07 -1.04
C LEU A 138 -10.89 5.38 -0.24
N SER A 139 -12.12 5.67 0.22
CA SER A 139 -12.43 6.80 1.10
C SER A 139 -11.55 6.80 2.35
N GLY A 140 -10.71 7.81 2.51
CA GLY A 140 -9.77 7.94 3.64
C GLY A 140 -8.43 7.20 3.47
N TRP A 141 -8.21 6.50 2.36
CA TRP A 141 -6.92 5.84 2.07
C TRP A 141 -5.85 6.79 1.50
N GLY A 142 -6.24 8.01 1.12
CA GLY A 142 -5.36 9.08 0.64
C GLY A 142 -6.00 9.87 -0.50
N ARG A 143 -5.22 10.75 -1.13
CA ARG A 143 -5.61 11.40 -2.40
C ARG A 143 -5.17 10.57 -3.61
N GLY A 144 -5.75 10.83 -4.77
CA GLY A 144 -5.35 10.24 -6.06
C GLY A 144 -6.06 8.93 -6.42
N PHE A 145 -6.65 8.24 -5.45
CA PHE A 145 -7.31 6.93 -5.64
C PHE A 145 -8.77 7.00 -5.16
N LEU A 146 -9.71 6.44 -5.96
CA LEU A 146 -11.15 6.46 -5.66
C LEU A 146 -11.66 5.07 -5.23
N SER A 147 -11.28 4.02 -5.96
CA SER A 147 -11.64 2.63 -5.66
C SER A 147 -10.62 1.65 -6.24
N VAL A 148 -10.64 0.42 -5.73
CA VAL A 148 -9.90 -0.74 -6.27
C VAL A 148 -10.79 -1.98 -6.28
N CYS A 149 -10.74 -2.75 -7.36
CA CYS A 149 -11.55 -3.95 -7.59
C CYS A 149 -10.76 -5.04 -8.33
N LEU A 150 -11.31 -6.25 -8.35
CA LEU A 150 -10.87 -7.33 -9.24
C LEU A 150 -11.90 -7.54 -10.35
N GLU A 151 -11.49 -7.41 -11.61
CA GLU A 151 -12.38 -7.49 -12.78
C GLU A 151 -11.72 -8.27 -13.92
N HIS A 152 -12.53 -8.91 -14.75
CA HIS A 152 -12.06 -9.53 -15.99
C HIS A 152 -11.95 -8.47 -17.08
N ILE A 153 -10.73 -8.22 -17.53
CA ILE A 153 -10.35 -7.19 -18.49
C ILE A 153 -9.69 -7.84 -19.69
N ASP A 154 -10.04 -7.42 -20.91
CA ASP A 154 -9.35 -7.89 -22.12
C ASP A 154 -7.88 -7.46 -22.08
N ASP A 155 -7.01 -8.47 -22.11
CA ASP A 155 -5.56 -8.35 -22.13
C ASP A 155 -5.12 -7.54 -23.37
N PRO A 156 -4.40 -6.41 -23.20
CA PRO A 156 -4.17 -5.44 -24.28
C PRO A 156 -3.27 -5.96 -25.41
N MET A 157 -2.57 -7.08 -25.19
CA MET A 157 -1.65 -7.67 -26.17
C MET A 157 -2.24 -8.92 -26.85
N THR A 158 -3.22 -9.59 -26.22
CA THR A 158 -3.78 -10.86 -26.71
C THR A 158 -5.29 -10.86 -26.96
N GLY A 159 -6.01 -9.82 -26.52
CA GLY A 159 -7.47 -9.71 -26.67
C GLY A 159 -8.26 -10.77 -25.90
N ARG A 160 -7.65 -11.41 -24.89
CA ARG A 160 -8.29 -12.45 -24.06
C ARG A 160 -8.66 -11.88 -22.68
N PRO A 161 -9.84 -12.19 -22.13
CA PRO A 161 -10.17 -11.81 -20.76
C PRO A 161 -9.15 -12.35 -19.75
N ARG A 162 -8.57 -11.46 -18.96
CA ARG A 162 -7.64 -11.74 -17.85
C ARG A 162 -8.19 -11.07 -16.58
N LEU A 163 -8.16 -11.76 -15.45
CA LEU A 163 -8.45 -11.13 -14.15
C LEU A 163 -7.34 -10.12 -13.82
N MET A 164 -7.69 -8.85 -13.69
CA MET A 164 -6.78 -7.76 -13.33
C MET A 164 -7.29 -7.03 -12.09
N THR A 165 -6.38 -6.35 -11.37
CA THR A 165 -6.79 -5.34 -10.40
C THR A 165 -7.08 -4.04 -11.14
N VAL A 166 -8.32 -3.55 -11.06
CA VAL A 166 -8.72 -2.27 -11.64
C VAL A 166 -8.69 -1.21 -10.54
N VAL A 167 -8.11 -0.05 -10.85
CA VAL A 167 -7.95 1.07 -9.91
C VAL A 167 -8.51 2.33 -10.55
N ALA A 168 -9.57 2.88 -9.96
CA ALA A 168 -10.14 4.16 -10.40
C ALA A 168 -9.34 5.32 -9.78
N MET A 169 -8.81 6.19 -10.63
CA MET A 169 -7.99 7.33 -10.24
C MET A 169 -8.83 8.61 -10.11
N ASP A 170 -8.38 9.51 -9.23
CA ASP A 170 -8.98 10.84 -9.06
C ASP A 170 -8.90 11.66 -10.37
N ALA A 171 -9.91 12.50 -10.65
CA ALA A 171 -9.96 13.30 -11.87
C ALA A 171 -8.81 14.33 -12.00
N LEU A 172 -8.11 14.64 -10.91
CA LEU A 172 -6.89 15.47 -10.90
C LEU A 172 -5.66 14.73 -11.47
N ILE A 173 -5.70 13.40 -11.61
CA ILE A 173 -4.61 12.59 -12.16
C ILE A 173 -4.62 12.71 -13.69
N GLN A 174 -3.70 13.52 -14.22
CA GLN A 174 -3.48 13.68 -15.65
C GLN A 174 -2.63 12.52 -16.21
N GLU A 175 -2.96 12.04 -17.41
CA GLU A 175 -2.36 10.83 -17.99
C GLU A 175 -0.85 10.95 -18.22
N GLU A 176 -0.35 11.98 -18.89
CA GLU A 176 1.09 12.08 -19.22
C GLU A 176 2.01 12.30 -18.01
N PRO A 177 1.67 13.15 -17.02
CA PRO A 177 2.45 13.22 -15.79
C PRO A 177 2.32 11.93 -14.95
N PHE A 178 1.17 11.23 -14.99
CA PHE A 178 1.00 9.94 -14.32
C PHE A 178 1.86 8.84 -14.96
N LYS A 179 1.92 8.77 -16.31
CA LYS A 179 2.84 7.90 -17.05
C LYS A 179 4.28 8.15 -16.65
N ALA A 180 4.70 9.40 -16.48
CA ALA A 180 6.06 9.71 -16.02
C ALA A 180 6.34 9.18 -14.60
N VAL A 181 5.38 9.29 -13.67
CA VAL A 181 5.51 8.69 -12.33
C VAL A 181 5.56 7.16 -12.39
N LEU A 182 4.74 6.51 -13.23
CA LEU A 182 4.81 5.06 -13.43
C LEU A 182 6.13 4.63 -14.09
N GLN A 183 6.62 5.37 -15.11
CA GLN A 183 7.91 5.12 -15.74
C GLN A 183 9.03 5.18 -14.71
N TYR A 184 9.08 6.19 -13.85
CA TYR A 184 10.03 6.26 -12.75
C TYR A 184 9.97 5.02 -11.85
N LEU A 185 8.77 4.55 -11.47
CA LEU A 185 8.61 3.32 -10.70
C LEU A 185 9.06 2.06 -11.47
N TYR A 186 9.07 2.08 -12.80
CA TYR A 186 9.64 1.01 -13.63
C TYR A 186 11.16 1.11 -13.79
N THR A 187 11.76 2.31 -13.74
CA THR A 187 13.14 2.55 -14.23
C THR A 187 14.12 3.08 -13.19
N GLY A 188 13.66 3.80 -12.15
CA GLY A 188 14.50 4.59 -11.24
C GLY A 188 15.01 5.92 -11.82
N SER A 189 14.54 6.27 -13.03
CA SER A 189 15.03 7.40 -13.83
C SER A 189 13.93 8.45 -14.07
N LEU A 190 14.32 9.72 -14.06
CA LEU A 190 13.50 10.86 -14.42
C LEU A 190 14.08 11.51 -15.68
N ASP A 191 13.22 11.84 -16.65
CA ASP A 191 13.57 12.76 -17.73
C ASP A 191 13.52 14.20 -17.18
N GLU A 192 14.69 14.79 -16.96
CA GLU A 192 14.85 16.15 -16.43
C GLU A 192 14.52 17.23 -17.48
N SER A 193 14.32 16.87 -18.76
CA SER A 193 13.98 17.81 -19.84
C SER A 193 12.47 18.09 -19.98
N ARG A 194 11.63 17.42 -19.18
CA ARG A 194 10.17 17.52 -19.25
C ARG A 194 9.64 18.90 -18.88
N ASN A 195 8.67 19.38 -19.66
CA ASN A 195 7.98 20.66 -19.40
C ASN A 195 6.90 20.57 -18.31
N ASP A 196 6.50 19.38 -17.88
CA ASP A 196 5.42 19.11 -16.92
C ASP A 196 5.93 18.62 -15.54
N LEU A 197 7.19 18.89 -15.20
CA LEU A 197 7.83 18.47 -13.94
C LEU A 197 7.00 18.84 -12.70
N MET A 198 6.35 20.01 -12.68
CA MET A 198 5.49 20.42 -11.55
C MET A 198 4.26 19.50 -11.38
N GLN A 199 3.68 19.02 -12.48
CA GLN A 199 2.58 18.08 -12.49
C GLN A 199 3.06 16.68 -12.09
N VAL A 200 4.25 16.27 -12.53
CA VAL A 200 4.90 15.02 -12.10
C VAL A 200 5.16 15.04 -10.59
N ALA A 201 5.72 16.14 -10.04
CA ALA A 201 5.91 16.30 -8.60
C ALA A 201 4.58 16.29 -7.82
N THR A 202 3.53 16.93 -8.36
CA THR A 202 2.20 16.92 -7.76
C THR A 202 1.66 15.49 -7.68
N ILE A 203 1.70 14.71 -8.76
CA ILE A 203 1.23 13.32 -8.74
C ILE A 203 2.14 12.44 -7.86
N ALA A 204 3.45 12.64 -7.87
CA ALA A 204 4.38 11.95 -6.97
C ALA A 204 4.08 12.20 -5.49
N GLU A 205 3.57 13.38 -5.12
CA GLU A 205 3.07 13.67 -3.77
C GLU A 205 1.77 12.90 -3.47
N LEU A 206 0.77 12.93 -4.36
CA LEU A 206 -0.51 12.21 -4.17
C LEU A 206 -0.31 10.69 -4.01
N LEU A 207 0.64 10.14 -4.78
CA LEU A 207 0.98 8.72 -4.81
C LEU A 207 2.11 8.35 -3.81
N GLU A 208 2.59 9.30 -3.01
CA GLU A 208 3.64 9.12 -1.98
C GLU A 208 4.94 8.49 -2.53
N VAL A 209 5.28 8.83 -3.77
CA VAL A 209 6.57 8.50 -4.42
C VAL A 209 7.61 9.54 -4.01
N PHE A 210 7.97 9.51 -2.73
CA PHE A 210 8.83 10.53 -2.11
C PHE A 210 10.18 10.72 -2.81
N ASP A 211 10.80 9.63 -3.28
CA ASP A 211 12.08 9.69 -4.01
C ASP A 211 11.98 10.55 -5.29
N LEU A 212 10.92 10.35 -6.08
CA LEU A 212 10.66 11.14 -7.29
C LEU A 212 10.34 12.59 -6.96
N ARG A 213 9.53 12.85 -5.92
CA ARG A 213 9.21 14.21 -5.47
C ARG A 213 10.48 14.97 -5.05
N MET A 214 11.44 14.28 -4.43
CA MET A 214 12.77 14.84 -4.12
C MET A 214 13.61 15.05 -5.39
N MET A 215 13.64 14.09 -6.32
CA MET A 215 14.39 14.24 -7.57
C MET A 215 13.89 15.43 -8.41
N VAL A 216 12.57 15.62 -8.54
CA VAL A 216 12.03 16.78 -9.25
C VAL A 216 12.39 18.10 -8.54
N ALA A 217 12.34 18.15 -7.20
CA ALA A 217 12.76 19.32 -6.44
C ALA A 217 14.25 19.67 -6.71
N ASN A 218 15.13 18.66 -6.74
CA ASN A 218 16.54 18.85 -7.09
C ASN A 218 16.70 19.42 -8.51
N VAL A 219 15.96 18.91 -9.51
CA VAL A 219 16.01 19.44 -10.89
C VAL A 219 15.64 20.93 -10.91
N LEU A 220 14.52 21.29 -10.27
CA LEU A 220 14.03 22.67 -10.22
C LEU A 220 15.01 23.62 -9.50
N ASN A 221 15.70 23.12 -8.46
CA ASN A 221 16.74 23.86 -7.74
C ASN A 221 18.10 23.91 -8.46
N ARG A 222 18.28 23.17 -9.56
CA ARG A 222 19.58 22.93 -10.25
C ARG A 222 20.59 22.08 -9.45
N GLU A 223 20.07 21.23 -8.57
CA GLU A 223 20.79 20.32 -7.68
C GLU A 223 20.77 18.87 -8.18
N SER A 224 20.48 18.63 -9.47
CA SER A 224 20.35 17.29 -10.10
C SER A 224 21.51 16.33 -9.84
N PHE A 225 22.71 16.81 -9.49
CA PHE A 225 23.82 15.95 -9.09
C PHE A 225 23.48 15.05 -7.89
N MET A 226 22.60 15.50 -6.98
CA MET A 226 22.07 14.73 -5.85
C MET A 226 21.19 13.55 -6.27
N ASN A 227 20.59 13.59 -7.48
CA ASN A 227 19.72 12.51 -7.98
C ASN A 227 20.46 11.18 -8.10
N GLN A 228 21.79 11.19 -8.29
CA GLN A 228 22.59 9.97 -8.35
C GLN A 228 22.50 9.13 -7.07
N GLU A 229 22.40 9.76 -5.89
CA GLU A 229 22.28 9.03 -4.62
C GLU A 229 20.87 8.46 -4.44
N ILE A 230 19.84 9.22 -4.81
CA ILE A 230 18.44 8.81 -4.78
C ILE A 230 18.22 7.60 -5.70
N THR A 231 18.67 7.68 -6.96
CA THR A 231 18.59 6.56 -7.92
C THR A 231 19.32 5.31 -7.42
N LYS A 232 20.55 5.44 -6.86
CA LYS A 232 21.27 4.30 -6.25
C LYS A 232 20.48 3.67 -5.10
N ALA A 233 19.97 4.50 -4.17
CA ALA A 233 19.19 4.04 -3.02
C ALA A 233 17.85 3.38 -3.42
N PHE A 234 17.19 3.91 -4.45
CA PHE A 234 15.97 3.35 -5.04
C PHE A 234 16.23 1.94 -5.62
N HIS A 235 17.25 1.78 -6.46
CA HIS A 235 17.57 0.47 -7.05
C HIS A 235 17.94 -0.59 -5.99
N VAL A 236 18.72 -0.22 -4.97
CA VAL A 236 19.07 -1.13 -3.87
C VAL A 236 17.83 -1.56 -3.07
N ARG A 237 16.93 -0.62 -2.72
CA ARG A 237 15.65 -0.94 -2.06
C ARG A 237 14.79 -1.87 -2.91
N ARG A 238 14.63 -1.55 -4.20
CA ARG A 238 13.80 -2.32 -5.14
C ARG A 238 14.34 -3.73 -5.36
N ALA A 239 15.65 -3.91 -5.52
CA ALA A 239 16.26 -5.23 -5.65
C ALA A 239 16.00 -6.11 -4.41
N ASN A 240 16.09 -5.53 -3.21
CA ASN A 240 15.75 -6.23 -1.97
C ASN A 240 14.26 -6.61 -1.89
N ARG A 241 13.34 -5.71 -2.26
CA ARG A 241 11.89 -6.00 -2.28
C ARG A 241 11.51 -7.01 -3.38
N ILE A 242 12.18 -7.02 -4.53
CA ILE A 242 12.01 -8.06 -5.57
C ILE A 242 12.45 -9.43 -5.01
N LYS A 243 13.62 -9.51 -4.36
CA LYS A 243 14.10 -10.74 -3.71
C LYS A 243 13.12 -11.24 -2.64
N GLU A 244 12.53 -10.34 -1.86
CA GLU A 244 11.49 -10.68 -0.88
C GLU A 244 10.22 -11.24 -1.55
N CYS A 245 9.73 -10.60 -2.63
CA CYS A 245 8.56 -11.07 -3.36
C CYS A 245 8.77 -12.43 -4.03
N LEU A 246 9.98 -12.70 -4.55
CA LEU A 246 10.37 -14.01 -5.08
C LEU A 246 10.37 -15.07 -3.96
N ASN A 247 11.04 -14.79 -2.84
CA ASN A 247 11.11 -15.71 -1.70
C ASN A 247 9.74 -16.04 -1.06
N LYS A 248 8.80 -15.09 -1.09
CA LYS A 248 7.45 -15.23 -0.50
C LYS A 248 6.36 -15.64 -1.50
N GLY A 249 6.65 -15.65 -2.80
CA GLY A 249 5.65 -15.77 -3.87
C GLY A 249 4.65 -14.59 -3.94
N THR A 250 4.95 -13.45 -3.30
CA THR A 250 4.05 -12.28 -3.28
C THR A 250 3.89 -11.72 -4.70
N PHE A 251 2.65 -11.58 -5.17
CA PHE A 251 2.28 -11.24 -6.55
C PHE A 251 2.74 -12.24 -7.64
N ALA A 252 3.13 -13.47 -7.28
CA ALA A 252 3.50 -14.48 -8.28
C ALA A 252 2.30 -14.86 -9.16
N ASP A 253 2.49 -14.87 -10.47
CA ASP A 253 1.45 -15.16 -11.47
C ASP A 253 1.77 -16.41 -12.30
N VAL A 254 2.88 -17.09 -12.01
CA VAL A 254 3.26 -18.41 -12.53
C VAL A 254 3.96 -19.21 -11.43
N VAL A 255 3.83 -20.54 -11.47
CA VAL A 255 4.55 -21.47 -10.60
C VAL A 255 5.18 -22.54 -11.47
N PHE A 256 6.50 -22.70 -11.40
CA PHE A 256 7.19 -23.82 -12.01
C PHE A 256 7.09 -25.04 -11.10
N ARG A 257 6.65 -26.17 -11.64
CA ARG A 257 6.71 -27.47 -10.96
C ARG A 257 8.06 -28.11 -11.28
N LEU A 258 8.79 -28.48 -10.24
CA LEU A 258 10.07 -29.17 -10.29
C LEU A 258 9.94 -30.53 -9.59
N ASP A 259 10.91 -31.41 -9.75
CA ASP A 259 10.88 -32.74 -9.11
C ASP A 259 11.01 -32.66 -7.59
N ASP A 260 11.59 -31.57 -7.07
CA ASP A 260 11.80 -31.28 -5.65
C ASP A 260 10.77 -30.31 -5.03
N GLY A 261 9.88 -29.71 -5.83
CA GLY A 261 8.85 -28.80 -5.31
C GLY A 261 8.17 -27.88 -6.33
N CYS A 262 7.80 -26.69 -5.85
CA CYS A 262 7.10 -25.66 -6.62
C CYS A 262 7.78 -24.30 -6.41
N LEU A 263 8.22 -23.67 -7.51
CA LEU A 263 8.90 -22.38 -7.50
C LEU A 263 7.96 -21.27 -8.04
N PRO A 264 7.42 -20.38 -7.18
CA PRO A 264 6.64 -19.24 -7.63
C PRO A 264 7.52 -18.21 -8.32
N ALA A 265 7.01 -17.58 -9.38
CA ALA A 265 7.71 -16.55 -10.14
C ALA A 265 6.74 -15.56 -10.80
N HIS A 266 7.31 -14.54 -11.46
CA HIS A 266 6.58 -13.39 -12.02
C HIS A 266 6.88 -13.27 -13.51
N LYS A 267 5.88 -13.44 -14.39
CA LYS A 267 6.04 -13.32 -15.84
C LYS A 267 6.68 -11.98 -16.27
N PRO A 268 6.36 -10.81 -15.69
CA PRO A 268 7.03 -9.56 -16.05
C PRO A 268 8.54 -9.58 -15.73
N LEU A 269 8.96 -10.18 -14.61
CA LEU A 269 10.39 -10.30 -14.28
C LEU A 269 11.11 -11.24 -15.26
N LEU A 270 10.50 -12.39 -15.55
CA LEU A 270 11.03 -13.40 -16.47
C LEU A 270 11.22 -12.83 -17.89
N ILE A 271 10.18 -12.22 -18.46
CA ILE A 271 10.21 -11.61 -19.80
C ILE A 271 11.24 -10.46 -19.84
N SER A 272 11.35 -9.65 -18.77
CA SER A 272 12.33 -8.56 -18.71
C SER A 272 13.80 -8.99 -18.61
N SER A 273 14.07 -10.29 -18.44
CA SER A 273 15.40 -10.86 -18.17
C SER A 273 15.85 -11.88 -19.22
N CYS A 274 15.13 -12.01 -20.35
CA CYS A 274 15.34 -13.07 -21.33
C CYS A 274 14.95 -12.64 -22.74
N ASP A 275 15.94 -12.32 -23.57
CA ASP A 275 15.80 -11.92 -24.99
C ASP A 275 15.14 -13.00 -25.88
N TRP A 276 14.95 -14.23 -25.37
CA TRP A 276 14.26 -15.32 -26.07
C TRP A 276 12.73 -15.35 -25.82
N MET A 277 12.21 -14.53 -24.90
CA MET A 277 10.77 -14.42 -24.59
C MET A 277 10.14 -13.10 -25.05
N THR A 278 10.82 -12.36 -25.93
CA THR A 278 10.40 -11.07 -26.50
C THR A 278 10.43 -11.09 -28.02
#